data_AF-A0A061A1N3-F1
#
_entry.id   AF-A0A061A1N3-F1
#
_cell.length_a   1.000
_cell.length_b   1.000
_cell.length_c   1.000
_cell.angle_alpha   90.00
_cell.angle_beta   90.00
_cell.angle_gamma   90.00
#
_symmetry.space_group_name_H-M   'P 1'
#
loop_
_entity.id
_entity.type
_entity.pdbx_description
1 polymer ?
#
loop_
_entity_poly.entity_id
_entity_poly.type
_entity_poly.pdbx_seq_one_letter_code
_entity_poly.pdbx_strand_id
1 'polypeptide(L)'
;MTIYSQHANRGKTQILATYEGPDGVVSKTVTSLDDSHLAVPIVDALNRISAFATVPVSVHDRREQRVHYYPRKHLSALTDAAARADLLCGAHSLWYEYVCLRLHQALADLENALVAVPDTVSRAIRSELELEEAELCAALDDFSGTFSGPETENARHWVFGHPFVKFDDGMDTLSDEAREQLDRREAGFTTQEREKAVADLRVLVTAHSRCTGTWASLDDPSREIFAEPYDSDGFYLTVQAPEPDDDDSLWEIEIGRWEPDDPDEEYGEHSSATGSAVIGCAPPAAPDADEIAHLLKSVGEKPLLLTEWAETPVGTALAGTTIVVTERYDS
;
A
#
# COMPACT_ATOMS: atom_id res chain seq x y z
N MET A 1 9.96 1.03 15.20
CA MET A 1 8.50 1.09 15.18
C MET A 1 7.92 1.51 16.53
N THR A 2 7.20 2.62 16.51
CA THR A 2 6.29 3.05 17.58
C THR A 2 4.89 2.50 17.32
N ILE A 3 4.22 1.97 18.35
CA ILE A 3 2.83 1.51 18.27
C ILE A 3 1.93 2.53 18.95
N TYR A 4 0.97 3.04 18.20
CA TYR A 4 -0.02 3.99 18.66
C TYR A 4 -1.30 3.27 19.07
N SER A 5 -1.87 3.64 20.21
CA SER A 5 -3.12 3.08 20.70
C SER A 5 -4.02 4.14 21.31
N GLN A 6 -5.31 3.83 21.40
CA GLN A 6 -6.30 4.65 22.08
C GLN A 6 -6.55 4.12 23.48
N HIS A 7 -6.61 5.02 24.46
CA HIS A 7 -6.93 4.66 25.83
C HIS A 7 -7.97 5.62 26.40
N ALA A 8 -9.10 5.10 26.86
CA ALA A 8 -10.12 5.90 27.54
C ALA A 8 -9.61 6.31 28.93
N ASN A 9 -9.59 7.61 29.23
CA ASN A 9 -9.15 8.12 30.53
C ASN A 9 -9.95 9.38 30.91
N ARG A 10 -10.64 9.32 32.07
CA ARG A 10 -11.40 10.46 32.65
C ARG A 10 -12.32 11.19 31.66
N GLY A 11 -13.04 10.42 30.83
CA GLY A 11 -13.99 10.97 29.86
C GLY A 11 -13.36 11.56 28.59
N LYS A 12 -12.05 11.37 28.40
CA LYS A 12 -11.32 11.69 27.17
C LYS A 12 -10.71 10.41 26.57
N THR A 13 -10.37 10.49 25.30
CA THR A 13 -9.61 9.46 24.59
C THR A 13 -8.17 9.92 24.45
N GLN A 14 -7.24 9.24 25.09
CA GLN A 14 -5.81 9.50 24.98
C GLN A 14 -5.24 8.74 23.79
N ILE A 15 -4.35 9.39 23.05
CA ILE A 15 -3.48 8.71 22.07
C ILE A 15 -2.15 8.45 22.77
N LEU A 16 -1.77 7.19 22.86
CA LEU A 16 -0.53 6.74 23.49
C LEU A 16 0.43 6.22 22.43
N ALA A 17 1.70 6.59 22.54
CA ALA A 17 2.82 6.01 21.81
C ALA A 17 3.52 4.98 22.70
N THR A 18 3.67 3.76 22.21
CA THR A 18 4.36 2.66 22.90
C THR A 18 5.55 2.21 22.08
N TYR A 19 6.71 2.13 22.70
CA TYR A 19 7.97 1.80 22.02
C TYR A 19 8.95 1.17 23.00
N GLU A 20 9.97 0.50 22.49
CA GLU A 20 11.06 -0.07 23.30
C GLU A 20 12.07 1.04 23.65
N GLY A 21 12.37 1.17 24.95
CA GLY A 21 13.37 2.10 25.50
C GLY A 21 14.51 1.37 26.21
N PRO A 22 15.44 2.10 26.86
CA PRO A 22 16.64 1.51 27.47
C PRO A 22 16.30 0.56 28.63
N ASP A 23 15.23 0.89 29.36
CA ASP A 23 14.74 0.15 30.52
C ASP A 23 13.56 -0.78 30.18
N GLY A 24 13.31 -1.02 28.89
CA GLY A 24 12.19 -1.84 28.37
C GLY A 24 11.07 -1.01 27.74
N VAL A 25 9.86 -1.58 27.67
CA VAL A 25 8.70 -0.95 27.01
C VAL A 25 8.27 0.35 27.72
N VAL A 26 8.29 1.46 26.98
CA VAL A 26 7.84 2.78 27.41
C VAL A 26 6.50 3.09 26.76
N SER A 27 5.57 3.65 27.54
CA SER A 27 4.30 4.19 27.03
C SER A 27 4.17 5.67 27.41
N LYS A 28 3.97 6.51 26.39
CA LYS A 28 3.92 7.97 26.51
C LYS A 28 2.60 8.49 25.95
N THR A 29 1.94 9.41 26.66
CA THR A 29 0.79 10.13 26.10
C THR A 29 1.27 11.15 25.07
N VAL A 30 0.78 11.02 23.83
CA VAL A 30 1.00 12.00 22.76
C VAL A 30 0.05 13.18 22.96
N THR A 31 -1.24 12.88 23.07
CA THR A 31 -2.30 13.89 23.21
C THR A 31 -3.59 13.29 23.75
N SER A 32 -4.64 14.10 23.92
CA SER A 32 -5.96 13.66 24.37
C SER A 32 -7.07 14.41 23.61
N LEU A 33 -8.08 13.65 23.21
CA LEU A 33 -9.27 14.10 22.48
C LEU A 33 -10.52 13.91 23.33
N ASP A 34 -11.52 14.77 23.13
CA ASP A 34 -12.80 14.65 23.83
C ASP A 34 -13.73 13.60 23.19
N ASP A 35 -13.46 13.20 21.94
CA ASP A 35 -14.22 12.21 21.19
C ASP A 35 -13.29 11.10 20.65
N SER A 36 -13.65 9.84 20.92
CA SER A 36 -12.95 8.67 20.38
C SER A 36 -13.04 8.55 18.86
N HIS A 37 -14.12 9.00 18.22
CA HIS A 37 -14.27 8.91 16.77
C HIS A 37 -13.23 9.73 16.01
N LEU A 38 -12.72 10.81 16.64
CA LEU A 38 -11.63 11.61 16.08
C LEU A 38 -10.25 10.95 16.27
N ALA A 39 -10.10 10.08 17.28
CA ALA A 39 -8.84 9.43 17.60
C ALA A 39 -8.54 8.24 16.69
N VAL A 40 -9.59 7.50 16.26
CA VAL A 40 -9.47 6.32 15.39
C VAL A 40 -8.65 6.57 14.12
N PRO A 41 -9.04 7.51 13.24
CA PRO A 41 -8.29 7.73 11.99
C PRO A 41 -6.87 8.23 12.23
N ILE A 42 -6.62 8.97 13.32
CA ILE A 42 -5.29 9.46 13.68
C ILE A 42 -4.38 8.31 14.11
N VAL A 43 -4.87 7.42 14.99
CA VAL A 43 -4.09 6.27 15.47
C VAL A 43 -3.79 5.29 14.34
N ASP A 44 -4.77 5.04 13.47
CA ASP A 44 -4.56 4.22 12.27
C ASP A 44 -3.45 4.79 11.38
N ALA A 45 -3.56 6.07 11.01
CA ALA A 45 -2.57 6.72 10.16
C ALA A 45 -1.17 6.75 10.80
N LEU A 46 -1.06 7.04 12.11
CA LEU A 46 0.22 7.03 12.83
C LEU A 46 0.87 5.65 12.87
N ASN A 47 0.10 4.57 13.05
CA ASN A 47 0.62 3.21 13.00
C ASN A 47 1.13 2.86 11.60
N ARG A 48 0.37 3.20 10.55
CA ARG A 48 0.81 3.04 9.16
C ARG A 48 2.09 3.83 8.87
N ILE A 49 2.16 5.10 9.28
CA ILE A 49 3.35 5.95 9.13
C ILE A 49 4.57 5.33 9.82
N SER A 50 4.41 4.91 11.09
CA SER A 50 5.48 4.25 11.86
C SER A 50 5.98 2.99 11.17
N ALA A 51 5.08 2.15 10.66
CA ALA A 51 5.45 0.94 9.93
C ALA A 51 6.19 1.29 8.62
N PHE A 52 5.63 2.16 7.78
CA PHE A 52 6.21 2.53 6.48
C PHE A 52 7.49 3.37 6.57
N ALA A 53 7.73 4.07 7.68
CA ALA A 53 8.99 4.78 7.92
C ALA A 53 10.09 3.87 8.49
N THR A 54 9.73 2.75 9.12
CA THR A 54 10.70 1.87 9.82
C THR A 54 11.03 0.59 9.06
N VAL A 55 10.04 -0.09 8.49
CA VAL A 55 10.22 -1.40 7.87
C VAL A 55 11.09 -1.37 6.59
N PRO A 56 11.01 -0.36 5.69
CA PRO A 56 11.79 -0.37 4.44
C PRO A 56 13.29 -0.27 4.65
N VAL A 57 13.70 0.40 5.73
CA VAL A 57 15.10 0.56 6.13
C VAL A 57 15.60 -0.62 6.98
N SER A 58 14.77 -1.65 7.17
CA SER A 58 15.10 -2.90 7.86
C SER A 58 16.16 -3.74 7.15
N VAL A 59 16.89 -4.52 7.96
CA VAL A 59 18.11 -5.31 7.66
C VAL A 59 17.90 -6.48 6.69
N HIS A 60 16.81 -6.47 5.93
CA HIS A 60 16.47 -7.53 4.98
C HIS A 60 16.69 -7.12 3.54
N ASP A 61 17.42 -6.02 3.30
CA ASP A 61 17.95 -5.77 1.97
C ASP A 61 19.05 -6.79 1.62
N ARG A 62 18.59 -7.90 1.04
CA ARG A 62 19.43 -8.98 0.49
C ARG A 62 20.00 -8.63 -0.87
N ARG A 63 19.76 -7.43 -1.41
CA ARG A 63 20.29 -6.99 -2.72
C ARG A 63 21.73 -6.54 -2.54
N GLU A 64 22.63 -7.51 -2.46
CA GLU A 64 24.09 -7.36 -2.31
C GLU A 64 24.72 -6.22 -3.14
N GLN A 65 24.79 -5.00 -2.59
CA GLN A 65 25.55 -3.85 -3.13
C GLN A 65 25.11 -3.32 -4.52
N ARG A 66 23.98 -3.76 -5.08
CA ARG A 66 23.52 -3.33 -6.43
C ARG A 66 22.79 -1.99 -6.45
N VAL A 67 22.29 -1.53 -5.31
CA VAL A 67 21.67 -0.22 -5.12
C VAL A 67 22.37 0.47 -3.93
N HIS A 68 22.42 1.80 -3.93
CA HIS A 68 23.07 2.58 -2.86
C HIS A 68 22.56 2.16 -1.46
N TYR A 69 23.37 2.40 -0.42
CA TYR A 69 22.97 2.21 0.99
C TYR A 69 21.57 2.76 1.29
N TYR A 70 20.90 2.18 2.30
CA TYR A 70 19.51 2.46 2.67
C TYR A 70 19.02 3.88 2.35
N PRO A 71 18.00 4.03 1.49
CA PRO A 71 17.48 5.33 1.12
C PRO A 71 16.85 6.02 2.34
N ARG A 72 17.25 7.28 2.58
CA ARG A 72 16.81 8.08 3.73
C ARG A 72 15.76 9.12 3.40
N LYS A 73 15.52 9.38 2.11
CA LYS A 73 14.69 10.49 1.60
C LYS A 73 13.27 10.49 2.21
N HIS A 74 12.69 9.31 2.40
CA HIS A 74 11.35 9.20 2.97
C HIS A 74 11.22 9.70 4.42
N LEU A 75 12.29 9.74 5.22
CA LEU A 75 12.21 10.15 6.62
C LEU A 75 11.86 11.64 6.75
N SER A 76 12.41 12.49 5.88
CA SER A 76 12.09 13.91 5.89
C SER A 76 10.62 14.19 5.54
N ALA A 77 9.93 13.27 4.88
CA ALA A 77 8.51 13.42 4.57
C ALA A 77 7.60 13.39 5.82
N LEU A 78 8.10 12.88 6.95
CA LEU A 78 7.37 12.91 8.21
C LEU A 78 7.05 14.35 8.65
N THR A 79 7.98 15.27 8.44
CA THR A 79 7.88 16.66 8.90
C THR A 79 7.79 17.69 7.77
N ASP A 80 8.39 17.43 6.61
CA ASP A 80 8.43 18.37 5.49
C ASP A 80 7.37 18.04 4.42
N ALA A 81 6.42 18.96 4.24
CA ALA A 81 5.38 18.86 3.23
C ALA A 81 5.92 18.81 1.79
N ALA A 82 7.05 19.46 1.49
CA ALA A 82 7.67 19.37 0.18
C ALA A 82 8.24 17.96 -0.06
N ALA A 83 8.93 17.41 0.94
CA ALA A 83 9.43 16.04 0.91
C ALA A 83 8.33 14.98 0.75
N ARG A 84 7.09 15.26 1.18
CA ARG A 84 5.94 14.37 0.96
C ARG A 84 5.60 14.21 -0.51
N ALA A 85 5.51 15.31 -1.26
CA ALA A 85 5.26 15.24 -2.71
C ALA A 85 6.37 14.44 -3.43
N ASP A 86 7.59 14.59 -2.92
CA ASP A 86 8.80 13.95 -3.39
C ASP A 86 8.85 12.43 -3.14
N LEU A 87 7.97 11.86 -2.30
CA LEU A 87 7.78 10.41 -2.14
C LEU A 87 7.20 9.76 -3.40
N LEU A 88 6.52 10.54 -4.24
CA LEU A 88 5.96 10.08 -5.51
C LEU A 88 6.97 10.18 -6.65
N CYS A 89 8.22 10.54 -6.34
CA CYS A 89 9.29 10.80 -7.29
C CYS A 89 10.51 9.94 -6.94
N GLY A 90 10.80 8.95 -7.78
CA GLY A 90 11.87 7.99 -7.55
C GLY A 90 11.74 6.75 -8.42
N ALA A 91 12.82 5.97 -8.46
CA ALA A 91 12.86 4.63 -9.05
C ALA A 91 13.96 3.81 -8.38
N HIS A 92 14.11 3.92 -7.05
CA HIS A 92 15.18 3.25 -6.33
C HIS A 92 15.03 1.73 -6.44
N SER A 93 13.89 1.22 -5.97
CA SER A 93 13.47 -0.15 -6.19
C SER A 93 11.97 -0.33 -6.04
N LEU A 94 11.39 -1.37 -6.65
CA LEU A 94 9.94 -1.60 -6.56
C LEU A 94 9.44 -1.66 -5.11
N TRP A 95 10.15 -2.39 -4.23
CA TRP A 95 9.83 -2.42 -2.80
C TRP A 95 9.89 -1.05 -2.13
N TYR A 96 10.94 -0.28 -2.36
CA TYR A 96 11.09 1.02 -1.69
C TYR A 96 10.07 2.04 -2.18
N GLU A 97 9.81 2.06 -3.48
CA GLU A 97 8.85 2.98 -4.11
C GLU A 97 7.41 2.60 -3.73
N TYR A 98 7.09 1.31 -3.64
CA TYR A 98 5.83 0.82 -3.08
C TYR A 98 5.60 1.39 -1.68
N VAL A 99 6.60 1.27 -0.79
CA VAL A 99 6.43 1.76 0.57
C VAL A 99 6.39 3.30 0.63
N CYS A 100 7.17 4.01 -0.18
CA CYS A 100 7.07 5.47 -0.25
C CYS A 100 5.67 5.94 -0.63
N LEU A 101 5.01 5.25 -1.56
CA LEU A 101 3.64 5.53 -1.95
C LEU A 101 2.65 5.26 -0.81
N ARG A 102 2.80 4.15 -0.09
CA ARG A 102 1.96 3.82 1.08
C ARG A 102 2.17 4.79 2.24
N LEU A 103 3.41 5.23 2.46
CA LEU A 103 3.74 6.29 3.41
C LEU A 103 3.07 7.61 3.03
N HIS A 104 3.15 8.00 1.75
CA HIS A 104 2.48 9.20 1.24
C HIS A 104 0.97 9.16 1.51
N GLN A 105 0.31 8.03 1.24
CA GLN A 105 -1.12 7.84 1.54
C GLN A 105 -1.42 7.98 3.04
N ALA A 106 -0.63 7.32 3.91
CA ALA A 106 -0.83 7.40 5.35
C ALA A 106 -0.63 8.84 5.89
N LEU A 107 0.33 9.59 5.33
CA LEU A 107 0.53 11.01 5.68
C LEU A 107 -0.62 11.89 5.19
N ALA A 108 -1.17 11.63 4.01
CA ALA A 108 -2.34 12.34 3.50
C ALA A 108 -3.59 12.06 4.35
N ASP A 109 -3.81 10.80 4.73
CA ASP A 109 -4.90 10.40 5.63
C ASP A 109 -4.77 11.07 7.00
N LEU A 110 -3.55 11.15 7.53
CA LEU A 110 -3.29 11.86 8.78
C LEU A 110 -3.65 13.35 8.66
N GLU A 111 -3.17 14.04 7.62
CA GLU A 111 -3.51 15.47 7.42
C GLU A 111 -5.02 15.68 7.29
N ASN A 112 -5.72 14.81 6.56
CA ASN A 112 -7.18 14.85 6.45
C ASN A 112 -7.85 14.66 7.82
N ALA A 113 -7.39 13.70 8.63
CA ALA A 113 -7.90 13.47 9.99
C ALA A 113 -7.64 14.67 10.91
N LEU A 114 -6.49 15.35 10.73
CA LEU A 114 -6.10 16.51 11.53
C LEU A 114 -6.96 17.77 11.26
N VAL A 115 -7.69 17.85 10.15
CA VAL A 115 -8.61 18.96 9.85
C VAL A 115 -9.75 19.04 10.88
N ALA A 116 -10.17 17.90 11.44
CA ALA A 116 -11.32 17.81 12.34
C ALA A 116 -10.97 18.03 13.82
N VAL A 117 -9.68 18.18 14.18
CA VAL A 117 -9.23 18.30 15.58
C VAL A 117 -8.72 19.69 15.93
N PRO A 118 -8.70 20.08 17.22
CA PRO A 118 -8.14 21.36 17.63
C PRO A 118 -6.64 21.51 17.30
N ASP A 119 -6.20 22.74 17.02
CA ASP A 119 -4.80 23.08 16.72
C ASP A 119 -3.79 22.58 17.77
N THR A 120 -4.19 22.49 19.04
CA THR A 120 -3.36 21.94 20.11
C THR A 120 -3.07 20.46 19.91
N VAL A 121 -4.06 19.68 19.48
CA VAL A 121 -3.90 18.26 19.15
C VAL A 121 -3.05 18.14 17.89
N SER A 122 -3.37 18.92 16.86
CA SER A 122 -2.63 18.91 15.59
C SER A 122 -1.13 19.20 15.78
N ARG A 123 -0.77 20.20 16.61
CA ARG A 123 0.63 20.48 16.95
C ARG A 123 1.29 19.36 17.75
N ALA A 124 0.59 18.74 18.71
CA ALA A 124 1.13 17.63 19.48
C ALA A 124 1.46 16.42 18.58
N ILE A 125 0.59 16.12 17.61
CA ILE A 125 0.83 15.06 16.62
C ILE A 125 2.03 15.40 15.72
N ARG A 126 2.16 16.65 15.24
CA ARG A 126 3.33 17.06 14.44
C ARG A 126 4.64 16.96 15.22
N SER A 127 4.65 17.37 16.50
CA SER A 127 5.83 17.20 17.35
C SER A 127 6.19 15.74 17.62
N GLU A 128 5.20 14.83 17.60
CA GLU A 128 5.47 13.40 17.67
C GLU A 128 6.11 12.86 16.38
N LEU A 129 5.68 13.34 15.20
CA LEU A 129 6.34 13.02 13.92
C LEU A 129 7.77 13.56 13.83
N GLU A 130 8.02 14.77 14.37
CA GLU A 130 9.37 15.35 14.48
C GLU A 130 10.29 14.48 15.35
N LEU A 131 9.75 13.94 16.45
CA LEU A 131 10.49 13.03 17.32
C LEU A 131 10.80 11.70 16.60
N GLU A 132 9.80 11.12 15.93
CA GLU A 132 9.97 9.88 15.16
C GLU A 132 11.04 10.04 14.07
N GLU A 133 11.00 11.13 13.28
CA GLU A 133 12.03 11.40 12.26
C GLU A 133 13.43 11.49 12.88
N ALA A 134 13.59 12.29 13.94
CA ALA A 134 14.88 12.51 14.57
C ALA A 134 15.49 11.21 15.10
N GLU A 135 14.69 10.36 15.72
CA GLU A 135 15.13 9.08 16.26
C GLU A 135 15.43 8.06 15.18
N LEU A 136 14.64 7.99 14.10
CA LEU A 136 14.94 7.12 12.95
C LEU A 136 16.22 7.55 12.25
N CYS A 137 16.44 8.85 12.06
CA CYS A 137 17.68 9.37 11.50
C CYS A 137 18.88 9.03 12.40
N ALA A 138 18.77 9.26 13.71
CA ALA A 138 19.84 8.93 14.66
C ALA A 138 20.17 7.43 14.69
N ALA A 139 19.15 6.57 14.65
CA ALA A 139 19.35 5.11 14.60
C ALA A 139 20.02 4.66 13.31
N LEU A 140 19.65 5.24 12.16
CA LEU A 140 20.32 4.97 10.90
C LEU A 140 21.77 5.45 10.90
N ASP A 141 22.06 6.59 11.54
CA ASP A 141 23.42 7.09 11.70
C ASP A 141 24.27 6.19 12.59
N ASP A 142 23.72 5.69 13.70
CA ASP A 142 24.42 4.77 14.60
C ASP A 142 24.74 3.46 13.87
N PHE A 143 23.74 2.91 13.17
CA PHE A 143 23.91 1.72 12.37
C PHE A 143 24.96 1.89 11.25
N SER A 144 25.02 3.05 10.59
CA SER A 144 26.05 3.34 9.59
C SER A 144 27.41 3.69 10.18
N GLY A 145 27.55 3.74 11.50
CA GLY A 145 28.79 4.14 12.19
C GLY A 145 29.13 5.63 12.03
N THR A 146 28.14 6.46 11.69
CA THR A 146 28.28 7.92 11.49
C THR A 146 27.77 8.73 12.68
N PHE A 147 27.17 8.10 13.68
CA PHE A 147 26.69 8.79 14.89
C PHE A 147 27.86 9.24 15.79
N SER A 148 27.76 10.46 16.32
CA SER A 148 28.74 11.03 17.27
C SER A 148 28.05 11.87 18.36
N GLY A 149 26.75 11.69 18.58
CA GLY A 149 25.96 12.46 19.55
C GLY A 149 26.04 11.89 20.97
N PRO A 150 25.71 12.71 22.01
CA PRO A 150 25.57 12.21 23.37
C PRO A 150 24.36 11.26 23.49
N GLU A 151 24.53 10.15 24.21
CA GLU A 151 23.42 9.25 24.55
C GLU A 151 22.36 10.02 25.35
N THR A 152 21.12 10.05 24.86
CA THR A 152 19.99 10.66 25.56
C THR A 152 19.23 9.60 26.36
N GLU A 153 18.98 9.84 27.65
CA GLU A 153 18.30 8.91 28.56
C GLU A 153 16.89 8.47 28.12
N ASN A 154 16.25 9.20 27.19
CA ASN A 154 14.92 8.89 26.65
C ASN A 154 14.95 8.39 25.20
N ALA A 155 16.11 8.00 24.65
CA ALA A 155 16.19 7.48 23.30
C ALA A 155 15.34 6.21 23.14
N ARG A 156 14.65 6.07 22.02
CA ARG A 156 14.06 4.77 21.63
C ARG A 156 15.20 3.80 21.31
N HIS A 157 15.18 2.64 21.95
CA HIS A 157 16.20 1.60 21.75
C HIS A 157 15.63 0.49 20.88
N TRP A 158 16.40 0.10 19.87
CA TRP A 158 16.07 -1.01 18.97
C TRP A 158 16.95 -2.21 19.27
N VAL A 159 16.42 -3.43 19.09
CA VAL A 159 17.18 -4.65 19.37
C VAL A 159 18.37 -4.77 18.41
N PHE A 160 19.57 -4.79 18.97
CA PHE A 160 20.82 -4.85 18.22
C PHE A 160 20.88 -6.13 17.36
N GLY A 161 21.12 -5.96 16.05
CA GLY A 161 21.08 -7.02 15.04
C GLY A 161 19.90 -6.90 14.07
N HIS A 162 18.80 -6.25 14.50
CA HIS A 162 17.63 -5.93 13.70
C HIS A 162 17.06 -4.56 14.13
N PRO A 163 17.69 -3.43 13.76
CA PRO A 163 17.22 -2.07 14.11
C PRO A 163 15.75 -1.76 13.77
N PHE A 164 15.12 -2.59 12.94
CA PHE A 164 13.75 -2.40 12.50
C PHE A 164 12.96 -3.71 12.66
N VAL A 165 11.70 -3.56 13.06
CA VAL A 165 10.78 -4.66 13.33
C VAL A 165 10.48 -5.40 12.03
N LYS A 166 10.53 -6.74 12.04
CA LYS A 166 9.90 -7.54 10.98
C LYS A 166 8.40 -7.47 11.17
N PHE A 167 7.66 -7.07 10.14
CA PHE A 167 6.21 -7.07 10.20
C PHE A 167 5.70 -8.45 9.80
N ASP A 168 5.31 -9.26 10.79
CA ASP A 168 4.78 -10.63 10.59
C ASP A 168 3.27 -10.71 10.94
N ASP A 169 2.62 -9.56 11.12
CA ASP A 169 1.31 -9.43 11.81
C ASP A 169 0.12 -9.20 10.85
N GLY A 170 0.13 -9.82 9.67
CA GLY A 170 -1.06 -9.91 8.80
C GLY A 170 -1.44 -8.66 7.99
N MET A 171 -0.53 -7.68 7.84
CA MET A 171 -0.61 -6.69 6.77
C MET A 171 0.15 -7.29 5.58
N ASP A 172 -0.57 -7.92 4.66
CA ASP A 172 0.01 -8.55 3.46
C ASP A 172 1.00 -7.62 2.74
N THR A 173 0.74 -6.32 2.84
CA THR A 173 1.48 -5.21 2.21
C THR A 173 2.91 -4.99 2.72
N LEU A 174 3.26 -5.41 3.94
CA LEU A 174 4.60 -5.23 4.52
C LEU A 174 5.28 -6.57 4.85
N SER A 175 4.78 -7.67 4.29
CA SER A 175 5.30 -9.02 4.52
C SER A 175 6.65 -9.26 3.83
N ASP A 176 7.41 -10.22 4.38
CA ASP A 176 8.61 -10.75 3.72
C ASP A 176 8.27 -11.32 2.33
N GLU A 177 7.07 -11.90 2.17
CA GLU A 177 6.58 -12.42 0.89
C GLU A 177 6.38 -11.31 -0.16
N ALA A 178 5.66 -10.24 0.18
CA ALA A 178 5.46 -9.11 -0.73
C ALA A 178 6.79 -8.50 -1.17
N ARG A 179 7.76 -8.39 -0.24
CA ARG A 179 9.12 -7.97 -0.56
C ARG A 179 9.80 -8.93 -1.53
N GLU A 180 9.79 -10.23 -1.25
CA GLU A 180 10.44 -11.23 -2.10
C GLU A 180 9.84 -11.30 -3.51
N GLN A 181 8.52 -11.10 -3.64
CA GLN A 181 7.85 -10.99 -4.93
C GLN A 181 8.34 -9.76 -5.72
N LEU A 182 8.36 -8.58 -5.09
CA LEU A 182 8.85 -7.34 -5.69
C LEU A 182 10.34 -7.41 -6.08
N ASP A 183 11.19 -7.96 -5.21
CA ASP A 183 12.62 -8.15 -5.46
C ASP A 183 12.86 -9.18 -6.59
N ARG A 184 12.06 -10.25 -6.67
CA ARG A 184 12.14 -11.26 -7.74
C ARG A 184 11.77 -10.66 -9.10
N ARG A 185 10.72 -9.85 -9.15
CA ARG A 185 10.30 -9.16 -10.38
C ARG A 185 11.37 -8.16 -10.84
N GLU A 186 11.94 -7.40 -9.90
CA GLU A 186 13.02 -6.46 -10.18
C GLU A 186 14.32 -7.13 -10.65
N ALA A 187 14.53 -8.42 -10.37
CA ALA A 187 15.82 -9.10 -10.53
C ALA A 187 16.41 -9.11 -11.97
N GLY A 188 15.60 -8.77 -12.98
CA GLY A 188 16.03 -8.65 -14.38
C GLY A 188 16.02 -7.23 -14.94
N PHE A 189 15.50 -6.23 -14.20
CA PHE A 189 15.19 -4.93 -14.78
C PHE A 189 16.41 -4.06 -15.01
N THR A 190 16.45 -3.43 -16.18
CA THR A 190 17.26 -2.23 -16.42
C THR A 190 16.72 -1.05 -15.60
N THR A 191 17.49 0.05 -15.52
CA THR A 191 17.01 1.27 -14.86
C THR A 191 15.74 1.82 -15.50
N GLN A 192 15.65 1.80 -16.83
CA GLN A 192 14.49 2.30 -17.57
C GLN A 192 13.24 1.42 -17.35
N GLU A 193 13.41 0.11 -17.37
CA GLU A 193 12.34 -0.86 -17.09
C GLU A 193 11.80 -0.70 -15.66
N ARG A 194 12.70 -0.49 -14.70
CA ARG A 194 12.33 -0.21 -13.31
C ARG A 194 11.59 1.13 -13.18
N GLU A 195 12.01 2.17 -13.88
CA GLU A 195 11.29 3.46 -13.90
C GLU A 195 9.85 3.28 -14.44
N LYS A 196 9.67 2.52 -15.53
CA LYS A 196 8.36 2.17 -16.10
C LYS A 196 7.50 1.40 -15.09
N ALA A 197 8.04 0.30 -14.53
CA ALA A 197 7.33 -0.52 -13.56
C ALA A 197 6.95 0.25 -12.28
N VAL A 198 7.80 1.17 -11.81
CA VAL A 198 7.48 2.04 -10.67
C VAL A 198 6.34 3.02 -11.02
N ALA A 199 6.30 3.54 -12.25
CA ALA A 199 5.21 4.41 -12.68
C ALA A 199 3.88 3.64 -12.74
N ASP A 200 3.87 2.44 -13.31
CA ASP A 200 2.67 1.60 -13.40
C ASP A 200 2.19 1.13 -12.01
N LEU A 201 3.13 0.75 -11.14
CA LEU A 201 2.86 0.45 -9.73
C LEU A 201 2.16 1.61 -9.01
N ARG A 202 2.59 2.85 -9.27
CA ARG A 202 1.94 4.04 -8.68
C ARG A 202 0.52 4.19 -9.15
N VAL A 203 0.22 3.89 -10.43
CA VAL A 203 -1.14 3.93 -10.97
C VAL A 203 -2.01 2.90 -10.23
N LEU A 204 -1.57 1.64 -10.15
CA LEU A 204 -2.32 0.56 -9.47
C LEU A 204 -2.60 0.89 -8.00
N VAL A 205 -1.57 1.17 -7.21
CA VAL A 205 -1.74 1.41 -5.76
C VAL A 205 -2.53 2.69 -5.49
N THR A 206 -2.40 3.72 -6.33
CA THR A 206 -3.24 4.92 -6.21
C THR A 206 -4.70 4.61 -6.52
N ALA A 207 -4.97 3.85 -7.58
CA ALA A 207 -6.32 3.43 -7.93
C ALA A 207 -6.97 2.58 -6.82
N HIS A 208 -6.21 1.60 -6.30
CA HIS A 208 -6.62 0.75 -5.18
C HIS A 208 -6.98 1.58 -3.93
N SER A 209 -6.14 2.54 -3.54
CA SER A 209 -6.41 3.38 -2.36
C SER A 209 -7.65 4.27 -2.48
N ARG A 210 -8.07 4.58 -3.71
CA ARG A 210 -9.29 5.35 -3.99
C ARG A 210 -10.53 4.47 -4.01
N CYS A 211 -10.36 3.14 -4.11
CA CYS A 211 -11.43 2.18 -4.00
C CYS A 211 -11.76 1.95 -2.52
N THR A 212 -12.93 2.41 -2.08
CA THR A 212 -13.39 2.22 -0.69
C THR A 212 -14.17 0.91 -0.49
N GLY A 213 -14.13 -0.01 -1.47
CA GLY A 213 -14.87 -1.27 -1.45
C GLY A 213 -13.98 -2.45 -1.04
N THR A 214 -14.47 -3.28 -0.12
CA THR A 214 -13.77 -4.45 0.47
C THR A 214 -13.43 -5.58 -0.51
N TRP A 215 -13.76 -5.43 -1.79
CA TRP A 215 -13.78 -6.51 -2.77
C TRP A 215 -12.68 -6.41 -3.83
N ALA A 216 -11.76 -5.43 -3.68
CA ALA A 216 -10.59 -5.30 -4.52
C ALA A 216 -9.32 -5.53 -3.69
N SER A 217 -8.52 -6.51 -4.09
CA SER A 217 -7.22 -6.82 -3.51
C SER A 217 -6.10 -6.47 -4.48
N LEU A 218 -4.92 -6.30 -3.92
CA LEU A 218 -3.70 -6.06 -4.67
C LEU A 218 -2.87 -7.35 -4.59
N ASP A 219 -3.26 -8.35 -5.40
CA ASP A 219 -2.83 -9.75 -5.27
C ASP A 219 -1.36 -9.95 -5.65
N ASP A 220 -0.91 -9.30 -6.71
CA ASP A 220 0.50 -9.02 -6.95
C ASP A 220 0.68 -7.52 -6.70
N PRO A 221 1.27 -7.10 -5.57
CA PRO A 221 1.41 -5.69 -5.19
C PRO A 221 2.10 -4.84 -6.25
N SER A 222 2.75 -5.47 -7.21
CA SER A 222 3.48 -4.85 -8.29
C SER A 222 2.72 -4.80 -9.63
N ARG A 223 1.74 -5.69 -9.87
CA ARG A 223 1.27 -5.96 -11.23
C ARG A 223 -0.25 -5.97 -11.40
N GLU A 224 -1.02 -6.27 -10.37
CA GLU A 224 -2.45 -6.56 -10.57
C GLU A 224 -3.33 -6.05 -9.43
N ILE A 225 -4.50 -5.53 -9.81
CA ILE A 225 -5.65 -5.41 -8.92
C ILE A 225 -6.64 -6.50 -9.32
N PHE A 226 -6.98 -7.35 -8.36
CA PHE A 226 -8.06 -8.32 -8.48
C PHE A 226 -9.30 -7.77 -7.80
N ALA A 227 -10.47 -7.93 -8.42
CA ALA A 227 -11.74 -7.50 -7.86
C ALA A 227 -12.85 -8.52 -8.08
N GLU A 228 -13.45 -8.98 -6.98
CA GLU A 228 -14.57 -9.93 -6.97
C GLU A 228 -15.70 -9.36 -6.10
N PRO A 229 -16.61 -8.55 -6.67
CA PRO A 229 -17.70 -8.00 -5.89
C PRO A 229 -18.69 -9.09 -5.48
N TYR A 230 -19.27 -8.96 -4.28
CA TYR A 230 -20.37 -9.82 -3.83
C TYR A 230 -21.55 -9.75 -4.81
N ASP A 231 -22.23 -10.87 -5.05
CA ASP A 231 -23.32 -11.02 -6.04
C ASP A 231 -22.91 -10.75 -7.50
N SER A 232 -21.67 -11.09 -7.89
CA SER A 232 -21.17 -10.98 -9.27
C SER A 232 -21.59 -12.11 -10.20
N ASP A 233 -22.50 -13.01 -9.80
CA ASP A 233 -22.82 -14.27 -10.51
C ASP A 233 -21.57 -15.13 -10.84
N GLY A 234 -20.56 -15.05 -9.96
CA GLY A 234 -19.30 -15.79 -10.10
C GLY A 234 -18.31 -15.16 -11.07
N PHE A 235 -18.50 -13.92 -11.49
CA PHE A 235 -17.53 -13.17 -12.29
C PHE A 235 -16.55 -12.38 -11.42
N TYR A 236 -15.33 -12.22 -11.92
CA TYR A 236 -14.29 -11.38 -11.33
C TYR A 236 -13.66 -10.49 -12.40
N LEU A 237 -12.96 -9.44 -11.95
CA LEU A 237 -12.23 -8.49 -12.77
C LEU A 237 -10.76 -8.48 -12.34
N THR A 238 -9.85 -8.49 -13.31
CA THR A 238 -8.44 -8.19 -13.09
C THR A 238 -8.02 -6.96 -13.89
N VAL A 239 -7.15 -6.14 -13.30
CA VAL A 239 -6.52 -5.00 -13.95
C VAL A 239 -5.02 -5.16 -13.80
N GLN A 240 -4.36 -5.46 -14.91
CA GLN A 240 -2.95 -5.82 -14.95
C GLN A 240 -2.12 -4.72 -15.63
N ALA A 241 -1.07 -4.28 -14.95
CA ALA A 241 -0.05 -3.41 -15.52
C ALA A 241 0.84 -4.17 -16.54
N PRO A 242 1.34 -3.47 -17.57
CA PRO A 242 2.25 -4.05 -18.55
C PRO A 242 3.56 -4.53 -17.91
N GLU A 243 4.14 -5.59 -18.46
CA GLU A 243 5.50 -5.98 -18.09
C GLU A 243 6.54 -5.08 -18.76
N PRO A 244 7.56 -4.60 -18.04
CA PRO A 244 8.42 -3.56 -18.56
C PRO A 244 9.45 -4.08 -19.57
N ASP A 245 9.70 -5.39 -19.66
CA ASP A 245 10.64 -6.02 -20.58
C ASP A 245 10.12 -6.16 -22.02
N ASP A 246 8.82 -5.89 -22.22
CA ASP A 246 8.17 -5.88 -23.52
C ASP A 246 7.69 -4.46 -23.84
N ASP A 247 8.18 -3.90 -24.95
CA ASP A 247 7.76 -2.59 -25.45
C ASP A 247 6.34 -2.63 -26.03
N ASP A 248 5.84 -3.81 -26.40
CA ASP A 248 4.50 -4.03 -26.93
C ASP A 248 3.48 -4.42 -25.84
N SER A 249 3.93 -4.58 -24.58
CA SER A 249 3.01 -4.87 -23.48
C SER A 249 2.11 -3.67 -23.20
N LEU A 250 0.81 -3.95 -23.15
CA LEU A 250 -0.22 -2.97 -22.85
C LEU A 250 -0.86 -3.30 -21.51
N TRP A 251 -1.52 -2.30 -20.93
CA TRP A 251 -2.43 -2.51 -19.83
C TRP A 251 -3.54 -3.48 -20.26
N GLU A 252 -3.82 -4.45 -19.40
CA GLU A 252 -4.79 -5.50 -19.67
C GLU A 252 -5.87 -5.47 -18.60
N ILE A 253 -7.12 -5.58 -19.05
CA ILE A 253 -8.29 -5.67 -18.19
C ILE A 253 -9.03 -6.93 -18.60
N GLU A 254 -9.09 -7.90 -17.71
CA GLU A 254 -9.74 -9.18 -17.98
C GLU A 254 -10.96 -9.35 -17.09
N ILE A 255 -12.03 -9.90 -17.68
CA ILE A 255 -13.19 -10.38 -16.93
C ILE A 255 -13.16 -11.89 -17.02
N GLY A 256 -13.06 -12.53 -15.87
CA GLY A 256 -13.08 -13.98 -15.75
C GLY A 256 -14.30 -14.47 -14.98
N ARG A 257 -14.45 -15.79 -14.94
CA ARG A 257 -15.55 -16.48 -14.26
C ARG A 257 -15.01 -17.63 -13.44
N TRP A 258 -15.50 -17.75 -12.21
CA TRP A 258 -15.30 -18.92 -11.37
C TRP A 258 -16.14 -20.08 -11.89
N GLU A 259 -15.45 -21.18 -12.23
CA GLU A 259 -16.05 -22.46 -12.58
C GLU A 259 -15.86 -23.45 -11.41
N PRO A 260 -16.93 -24.13 -10.97
CA PRO A 260 -16.80 -25.17 -9.96
C PRO A 260 -15.87 -26.29 -10.42
N ASP A 261 -14.94 -26.72 -9.56
CA ASP A 261 -14.03 -27.81 -9.91
C ASP A 261 -14.77 -29.17 -10.01
N ASP A 262 -15.85 -29.33 -9.22
CA ASP A 262 -16.79 -30.44 -9.32
C ASP A 262 -18.12 -29.94 -9.91
N PRO A 263 -18.49 -30.38 -11.14
CA PRO A 263 -19.72 -29.95 -11.79
C PRO A 263 -21.00 -30.51 -11.12
N ASP A 264 -20.87 -31.49 -10.22
CA ASP A 264 -21.98 -32.10 -9.51
C ASP A 264 -22.26 -31.43 -8.14
N GLU A 265 -21.43 -30.48 -7.69
CA GLU A 265 -21.68 -29.68 -6.47
C GLU A 265 -22.77 -28.62 -6.72
N GLU A 266 -23.70 -28.44 -5.75
CA GLU A 266 -24.77 -27.43 -5.88
C GLU A 266 -24.21 -25.99 -5.80
N TYR A 267 -24.75 -25.10 -6.64
CA TYR A 267 -24.32 -23.70 -6.73
C TYR A 267 -24.46 -22.98 -5.38
N GLY A 268 -23.34 -22.58 -4.78
CA GLY A 268 -23.26 -21.97 -3.45
C GLY A 268 -22.77 -22.89 -2.33
N GLU A 269 -22.54 -24.18 -2.61
CA GLU A 269 -21.88 -25.14 -1.72
C GLU A 269 -20.50 -25.60 -2.24
N HIS A 270 -19.95 -24.88 -3.22
CA HIS A 270 -18.68 -25.26 -3.84
C HIS A 270 -17.52 -25.24 -2.84
N SER A 271 -16.81 -26.36 -2.73
CA SER A 271 -15.64 -26.48 -1.86
C SER A 271 -14.37 -25.92 -2.50
N SER A 272 -14.33 -25.88 -3.84
CA SER A 272 -13.29 -25.22 -4.64
C SER A 272 -13.81 -24.81 -6.03
N ALA A 273 -13.20 -23.77 -6.62
CA ALA A 273 -13.51 -23.27 -7.94
C ALA A 273 -12.22 -22.77 -8.64
N THR A 274 -12.16 -22.93 -9.95
CA THR A 274 -11.06 -22.44 -10.80
C THR A 274 -11.54 -21.28 -11.68
N GLY A 275 -10.77 -20.21 -11.73
CA GLY A 275 -11.08 -19.03 -12.53
C GLY A 275 -10.63 -19.23 -13.98
N SER A 276 -11.49 -18.88 -14.93
CA SER A 276 -11.17 -18.85 -16.36
C SER A 276 -11.43 -17.46 -16.92
N ALA A 277 -10.52 -16.95 -17.76
CA ALA A 277 -10.73 -15.72 -18.50
C ALA A 277 -11.94 -15.89 -19.44
N VAL A 278 -12.83 -14.89 -19.50
CA VAL A 278 -13.96 -14.87 -20.45
C VAL A 278 -13.70 -13.88 -21.57
N ILE A 279 -13.28 -12.67 -21.22
CA ILE A 279 -12.86 -11.64 -22.18
C ILE A 279 -11.60 -10.93 -21.73
N GLY A 280 -10.72 -10.64 -22.69
CA GLY A 280 -9.57 -9.75 -22.55
C GLY A 280 -9.90 -8.40 -23.16
N CYS A 281 -9.53 -7.33 -22.47
CA CYS A 281 -9.77 -5.96 -22.89
C CYS A 281 -8.52 -5.11 -22.76
N ALA A 282 -8.41 -4.10 -23.62
CA ALA A 282 -7.34 -3.11 -23.57
C ALA A 282 -7.90 -1.68 -23.53
N PRO A 283 -7.37 -0.80 -22.66
CA PRO A 283 -7.66 0.61 -22.75
C PRO A 283 -6.97 1.20 -24.00
N PRO A 284 -7.54 2.26 -24.61
CA PRO A 284 -7.00 2.86 -25.83
C PRO A 284 -5.66 3.59 -25.63
N ALA A 285 -5.30 3.88 -24.38
CA ALA A 285 -4.03 4.43 -23.93
C ALA A 285 -3.74 3.91 -22.51
N ALA A 286 -2.54 4.17 -21.99
CA ALA A 286 -2.23 3.87 -20.59
C ALA A 286 -3.23 4.59 -19.67
N PRO A 287 -3.98 3.85 -18.83
CA PRO A 287 -4.99 4.44 -17.97
C PRO A 287 -4.34 5.21 -16.83
N ASP A 288 -5.04 6.24 -16.36
CA ASP A 288 -4.66 6.88 -15.10
C ASP A 288 -5.33 6.19 -13.89
N ALA A 289 -4.90 6.57 -12.69
CA ALA A 289 -5.42 5.97 -11.47
C ALA A 289 -6.91 6.30 -11.21
N ASP A 290 -7.44 7.41 -11.76
CA ASP A 290 -8.84 7.77 -11.64
C ASP A 290 -9.74 6.91 -12.53
N GLU A 291 -9.28 6.58 -13.74
CA GLU A 291 -9.97 5.67 -14.66
C GLU A 291 -10.10 4.27 -14.04
N ILE A 292 -9.01 3.71 -13.50
CA ILE A 292 -9.05 2.39 -12.84
C ILE A 292 -9.91 2.46 -11.57
N ALA A 293 -9.78 3.50 -10.74
CA ALA A 293 -10.62 3.65 -9.54
C ALA A 293 -12.11 3.75 -9.90
N HIS A 294 -12.45 4.43 -11.00
CA HIS A 294 -13.83 4.53 -11.48
C HIS A 294 -14.37 3.18 -11.97
N LEU A 295 -13.53 2.40 -12.66
CA LEU A 295 -13.85 1.04 -13.09
C LEU A 295 -14.18 0.15 -11.88
N LEU A 296 -13.27 0.09 -10.91
CA LEU A 296 -13.42 -0.71 -9.68
C LEU A 296 -14.65 -0.28 -8.88
N LYS A 297 -14.88 1.03 -8.76
CA LYS A 297 -16.07 1.57 -8.09
C LYS A 297 -17.35 1.18 -8.81
N SER A 298 -17.38 1.22 -10.14
CA SER A 298 -18.58 0.88 -10.92
C SER A 298 -18.97 -0.58 -10.71
N VAL A 299 -17.98 -1.48 -10.74
CA VAL A 299 -18.15 -2.90 -10.48
C VAL A 299 -18.57 -3.17 -9.03
N GLY A 300 -18.00 -2.44 -8.07
CA GLY A 300 -18.41 -2.53 -6.66
C GLY A 300 -19.83 -2.01 -6.38
N GLU A 301 -20.29 -0.96 -7.08
CA GLU A 301 -21.64 -0.41 -6.93
C GLU A 301 -22.71 -1.20 -7.70
N LYS A 302 -22.31 -1.88 -8.78
CA LYS A 302 -23.20 -2.69 -9.63
C LYS A 302 -22.49 -3.99 -10.06
N PRO A 303 -22.46 -5.01 -9.18
CA PRO A 303 -21.73 -6.27 -9.43
C PRO A 303 -22.12 -6.97 -10.74
N LEU A 304 -23.42 -6.96 -11.09
CA LEU A 304 -23.95 -7.55 -12.33
C LEU A 304 -23.45 -6.88 -13.62
N LEU A 305 -22.74 -5.74 -13.53
CA LEU A 305 -22.04 -5.17 -14.69
C LEU A 305 -20.98 -6.12 -15.23
N LEU A 306 -20.37 -6.96 -14.40
CA LEU A 306 -19.38 -7.93 -14.88
C LEU A 306 -20.01 -8.95 -15.84
N THR A 307 -21.22 -9.42 -15.53
CA THR A 307 -22.00 -10.30 -16.42
C THR A 307 -22.34 -9.59 -17.74
N GLU A 308 -22.80 -8.33 -17.69
CA GLU A 308 -23.08 -7.54 -18.89
C GLU A 308 -21.82 -7.34 -19.74
N TRP A 309 -20.71 -6.99 -19.10
CA TRP A 309 -19.44 -6.78 -19.77
C TRP A 309 -18.89 -8.07 -20.37
N ALA A 310 -19.00 -9.21 -19.70
CA ALA A 310 -18.58 -10.51 -20.22
C ALA A 310 -19.30 -10.92 -21.52
N GLU A 311 -20.49 -10.39 -21.82
CA GLU A 311 -21.20 -10.59 -23.08
C GLU A 311 -20.79 -9.61 -24.19
N THR A 312 -19.92 -8.65 -23.90
CA THR A 312 -19.53 -7.59 -24.85
C THR A 312 -18.75 -8.18 -26.03
N PRO A 313 -19.12 -7.90 -27.29
CA PRO A 313 -18.42 -8.41 -28.46
C PRO A 313 -17.02 -7.80 -28.65
N VAL A 314 -16.10 -8.58 -29.20
CA VAL A 314 -14.77 -8.12 -29.63
C VAL A 314 -14.89 -6.89 -30.54
N GLY A 315 -14.08 -5.88 -30.27
CA GLY A 315 -14.07 -4.59 -30.95
C GLY A 315 -15.08 -3.57 -30.41
N THR A 316 -15.84 -3.92 -29.36
CA THR A 316 -16.80 -3.03 -28.70
C THR A 316 -16.26 -2.57 -27.35
N ALA A 317 -16.58 -1.34 -26.95
CA ALA A 317 -16.21 -0.82 -25.64
C ALA A 317 -17.13 -1.37 -24.53
N LEU A 318 -16.58 -1.66 -23.36
CA LEU A 318 -17.35 -2.03 -22.18
C LEU A 318 -18.30 -0.90 -21.79
N ALA A 319 -19.55 -1.25 -21.51
CA ALA A 319 -20.60 -0.27 -21.23
C ALA A 319 -20.18 0.73 -20.13
N GLY A 320 -20.20 2.02 -20.45
CA GLY A 320 -19.81 3.09 -19.52
C GLY A 320 -18.31 3.41 -19.46
N THR A 321 -17.48 2.79 -20.33
CA THR A 321 -16.03 3.02 -20.37
C THR A 321 -15.54 3.23 -21.81
N THR A 322 -14.25 3.54 -21.97
CA THR A 322 -13.54 3.56 -23.26
C THR A 322 -12.73 2.29 -23.54
N ILE A 323 -12.76 1.32 -22.61
CA ILE A 323 -11.98 0.08 -22.68
C ILE A 323 -12.61 -0.85 -23.70
N VAL A 324 -11.83 -1.36 -24.66
CA VAL A 324 -12.33 -2.16 -25.78
C VAL A 324 -12.01 -3.62 -25.57
N VAL A 325 -12.99 -4.50 -25.84
CA VAL A 325 -12.78 -5.94 -25.85
C VAL A 325 -11.86 -6.31 -27.02
N THR A 326 -10.72 -6.90 -26.72
CA THR A 326 -9.71 -7.32 -27.71
C THR A 326 -9.78 -8.80 -28.01
N GLU A 327 -10.16 -9.61 -27.02
CA GLU A 327 -10.18 -11.07 -27.13
C GLU A 327 -11.34 -11.67 -26.33
N ARG A 328 -11.77 -12.86 -26.74
CA ARG A 328 -12.79 -13.65 -26.07
C ARG A 328 -12.32 -15.10 -25.99
N TYR A 329 -12.39 -15.68 -24.80
CA TYR A 329 -11.74 -16.96 -24.48
C TYR A 329 -12.72 -18.13 -24.31
N ASP A 330 -14.02 -17.86 -24.21
CA ASP A 330 -15.09 -18.86 -24.00
C ASP A 330 -15.54 -19.59 -25.29
N SER A 331 -14.63 -19.79 -26.25
CA SER A 331 -14.90 -20.42 -27.55
C SER A 331 -14.88 -21.95 -27.52
#